data_AF-A0A6J6CBA1-F1
#
_entry.id   AF-A0A6J6CBA1-F1
#
_cell.length_a   1.000
_cell.length_b   1.000
_cell.length_c   1.000
_cell.angle_alpha   90.00
_cell.angle_beta   90.00
_cell.angle_gamma   90.00
#
_symmetry.space_group_name_H-M   'P 1'
#
loop_
_entity.id
_entity.type
_entity.pdbx_description
1 polymer ?
#
loop_
_entity_poly.entity_id
_entity_poly.type
_entity_poly.pdbx_seq_one_letter_code
_entity_poly.pdbx_strand_id
1 'polypeptide(L)'
;MARSITPRNSGLDTPRESRRSIRPNYDPEVFGRLSERFARFLGTARFLVYMTVFVLSWVLWNSLAPRDLRFDDYPFIFLTLILSLQASYAAPLILLAQNRQADRDRISLNEDRAQNARSIADTEYLTRELASLRIALGDVATRDFMRSELEDLLKDLRTKPESDAK
;
A
#
# COMPACT_ATOMS: atom_id res chain seq x y z
N MET A 1 -63.15 -22.07 25.20
CA MET A 1 -61.90 -22.20 24.42
C MET A 1 -61.89 -21.17 23.32
N ALA A 2 -61.14 -20.08 23.49
CA ALA A 2 -61.08 -18.96 22.56
C ALA A 2 -59.96 -19.16 21.52
N ARG A 3 -60.27 -19.00 20.23
CA ARG A 3 -59.31 -19.05 19.11
C ARG A 3 -58.57 -17.72 19.03
N SER A 4 -57.26 -17.74 19.20
CA SER A 4 -56.38 -16.60 18.90
C SER A 4 -56.22 -16.45 17.39
N ILE A 5 -56.72 -15.36 16.82
CA ILE A 5 -56.45 -14.94 15.44
C ILE A 5 -55.17 -14.10 15.47
N THR A 6 -54.08 -14.64 14.94
CA THR A 6 -52.83 -13.87 14.74
C THR A 6 -52.91 -13.16 13.39
N PRO A 7 -52.77 -11.82 13.31
CA PRO A 7 -52.68 -11.13 12.03
C PRO A 7 -51.30 -11.36 11.41
N ARG A 8 -51.25 -11.81 10.15
CA ARG A 8 -50.03 -11.82 9.34
C ARG A 8 -49.74 -10.39 8.90
N ASN A 9 -48.71 -9.78 9.48
CA ASN A 9 -48.19 -8.50 9.02
C ASN A 9 -47.30 -8.74 7.79
N SER A 10 -47.86 -8.53 6.60
CA SER A 10 -47.10 -8.50 5.35
C SER A 10 -46.42 -7.15 5.23
N GLY A 11 -45.16 -7.07 5.68
CA GLY A 11 -44.31 -5.91 5.47
C GLY A 11 -44.11 -5.67 3.96
N LEU A 12 -44.69 -4.59 3.46
CA LEU A 12 -44.61 -4.13 2.07
C LEU A 12 -43.42 -3.16 1.83
N ASP A 13 -42.50 -3.05 2.79
CA ASP A 13 -41.44 -2.03 2.80
C ASP A 13 -40.06 -2.48 2.30
N THR A 14 -39.92 -3.69 1.75
CA THR A 14 -38.68 -4.06 1.06
C THR A 14 -38.78 -3.73 -0.42
N PRO A 15 -38.12 -2.69 -0.93
CA PRO A 15 -38.01 -2.50 -2.37
C PRO A 15 -37.29 -3.72 -2.95
N ARG A 16 -37.98 -4.49 -3.79
CA ARG A 16 -37.36 -5.54 -4.59
C ARG A 16 -36.43 -4.87 -5.60
N GLU A 17 -35.15 -4.74 -5.26
CA GLU A 17 -34.10 -4.44 -6.23
C GLU A 17 -33.90 -5.66 -7.16
N SER A 18 -34.80 -5.81 -8.13
CA SER A 18 -34.58 -6.65 -9.29
C SER A 18 -33.72 -5.91 -10.32
N ARG A 19 -32.51 -5.49 -9.93
CA ARG A 19 -31.47 -5.18 -10.92
C ARG A 19 -30.69 -6.46 -11.16
N ARG A 20 -31.13 -7.22 -12.18
CA ARG A 20 -30.30 -8.23 -12.84
C ARG A 20 -29.10 -7.49 -13.43
N SER A 21 -28.11 -7.18 -12.61
CA SER A 21 -26.88 -6.57 -13.07
C SER A 21 -26.13 -7.66 -13.81
N ILE A 22 -26.17 -7.59 -15.14
CA ILE A 22 -25.22 -8.30 -16.00
C ILE A 22 -23.89 -7.57 -15.82
N ARG A 23 -23.28 -7.71 -14.64
CA ARG A 23 -21.88 -7.35 -14.46
C ARG A 23 -21.11 -8.56 -14.96
N PRO A 24 -20.44 -8.49 -16.11
CA PRO A 24 -19.43 -9.50 -16.42
C PRO A 24 -18.48 -9.53 -15.22
N ASN A 25 -18.41 -10.68 -14.55
CA ASN A 25 -17.50 -10.89 -13.43
C ASN A 25 -16.10 -10.99 -14.03
N TYR A 26 -15.51 -9.85 -14.35
CA TYR A 26 -14.11 -9.75 -14.73
C TYR A 26 -13.29 -10.07 -13.50
N ASP A 27 -12.71 -11.26 -13.48
CA ASP A 27 -11.94 -11.78 -12.36
C ASP A 27 -10.66 -10.94 -12.19
N PRO A 28 -10.66 -9.96 -11.27
CA PRO A 28 -9.61 -8.95 -11.22
C PRO A 28 -8.26 -9.56 -10.80
N GLU A 29 -8.26 -10.77 -10.27
CA GLU A 29 -7.07 -11.50 -9.84
C GLU A 29 -6.29 -12.10 -11.01
N VAL A 30 -6.98 -12.60 -12.06
CA VAL A 30 -6.34 -13.14 -13.26
C VAL A 30 -5.69 -12.02 -14.07
N PHE A 31 -6.42 -10.91 -14.26
CA PHE A 31 -5.90 -9.72 -14.92
C PHE A 31 -4.76 -9.06 -14.13
N GLY A 32 -4.85 -9.04 -12.79
CA GLY A 32 -3.79 -8.52 -11.94
C GLY A 32 -2.46 -9.25 -12.11
N ARG A 33 -2.50 -10.60 -12.12
CA ARG A 33 -1.30 -11.44 -12.33
C ARG A 33 -0.72 -11.29 -13.73
N LEU A 34 -1.57 -11.17 -14.75
CA LEU A 34 -1.15 -10.91 -16.14
C LEU A 34 -0.44 -9.55 -16.25
N SER A 35 -1.06 -8.47 -15.78
CA SER A 35 -0.48 -7.13 -15.83
C SER A 35 0.86 -7.02 -15.10
N GLU A 36 1.01 -7.66 -13.93
CA GLU A 36 2.26 -7.67 -13.18
C GLU A 36 3.39 -8.45 -13.86
N ARG A 37 3.05 -9.50 -14.60
CA ARG A 37 4.03 -10.23 -15.43
C ARG A 37 4.42 -9.41 -16.66
N PHE A 38 3.46 -8.76 -17.31
CA PHE A 38 3.71 -7.88 -18.44
C PHE A 38 4.55 -6.66 -18.05
N ALA A 39 4.26 -5.99 -16.93
CA ALA A 39 5.02 -4.84 -16.46
C ALA A 39 6.50 -5.19 -16.21
N ARG A 40 6.76 -6.33 -15.55
CA ARG A 40 8.14 -6.83 -15.35
C ARG A 40 8.82 -7.22 -16.66
N PHE A 41 8.07 -7.76 -17.62
CA PHE A 41 8.59 -8.17 -18.91
C PHE A 41 8.97 -6.98 -19.80
N LEU A 42 8.10 -5.97 -19.93
CA LEU A 42 8.37 -4.75 -20.70
C LEU A 42 9.50 -3.90 -20.10
N GLY A 43 9.64 -3.88 -18.77
CA GLY A 43 10.71 -3.12 -18.09
C GLY A 43 12.11 -3.73 -18.22
N THR A 44 12.25 -4.91 -18.85
CA THR A 44 13.53 -5.63 -18.94
C THR A 44 14.19 -5.42 -20.30
N ALA A 45 15.50 -5.14 -20.35
CA ALA A 45 16.28 -4.97 -21.59
C ALA A 45 16.22 -6.20 -22.54
N ARG A 46 15.94 -7.38 -22.00
CA ARG A 46 15.76 -8.64 -22.74
C ARG A 46 14.60 -8.59 -23.75
N PHE A 47 13.53 -7.83 -23.48
CA PHE A 47 12.41 -7.68 -24.40
C PHE A 47 12.83 -6.96 -25.67
N LEU A 48 13.58 -5.86 -25.53
CA LEU A 48 14.10 -5.09 -26.66
C LEU A 48 15.01 -5.95 -27.53
N VAL A 49 15.93 -6.71 -26.93
CA VAL A 49 16.80 -7.64 -27.66
C VAL A 49 15.99 -8.66 -28.45
N TYR A 50 14.99 -9.30 -27.82
CA TYR A 50 14.14 -10.27 -28.50
C TYR A 50 13.38 -9.64 -29.68
N MET A 51 12.81 -8.45 -29.50
CA MET A 51 12.10 -7.74 -30.56
C MET A 51 13.02 -7.34 -31.71
N THR A 52 14.23 -6.86 -31.42
CA THR A 52 15.23 -6.55 -32.46
C THR A 52 15.62 -7.81 -33.23
N VAL A 53 15.88 -8.93 -32.54
CA VAL A 53 16.20 -10.21 -33.20
C VAL A 53 15.04 -10.70 -34.06
N PHE A 54 13.79 -10.57 -33.61
CA PHE A 54 12.61 -10.92 -34.38
C PHE A 54 12.49 -10.10 -35.67
N VAL A 55 12.60 -8.77 -35.57
CA VAL A 55 12.55 -7.87 -36.73
C VAL A 55 13.68 -8.16 -37.71
N LEU A 56 14.92 -8.31 -37.21
CA LEU A 56 16.07 -8.65 -38.04
C LEU A 56 15.89 -10.00 -38.74
N SER A 57 15.42 -11.02 -38.01
CA SER A 57 15.19 -12.35 -38.58
C SER A 57 14.12 -12.31 -39.67
N TRP A 58 13.05 -11.52 -39.49
CA TRP A 58 12.01 -11.33 -40.50
C TRP A 58 12.54 -10.66 -41.77
N VAL A 59 13.29 -9.56 -41.59
CA VAL A 59 13.89 -8.82 -42.71
C VAL A 59 14.91 -9.68 -43.44
N LEU A 60 15.77 -10.39 -42.72
CA LEU A 60 16.77 -11.30 -43.29
C LEU A 60 16.09 -12.43 -44.07
N TRP A 61 15.07 -13.07 -43.48
CA TRP A 61 14.32 -14.13 -44.15
C TRP A 61 13.69 -13.63 -45.46
N ASN A 62 12.94 -12.53 -45.42
CA ASN A 62 12.27 -12.02 -46.61
C ASN A 62 13.23 -11.41 -47.65
N SER A 63 14.40 -10.92 -47.24
CA SER A 63 15.40 -10.38 -48.18
C SER A 63 16.25 -11.46 -48.86
N LEU A 64 16.67 -12.47 -48.10
CA LEU A 64 17.59 -13.52 -48.56
C LEU A 64 16.86 -14.74 -49.14
N ALA A 65 15.58 -14.95 -48.83
CA ALA A 65 14.81 -16.05 -49.40
C ALA A 65 14.67 -15.94 -50.93
N PRO A 66 14.61 -17.08 -51.64
CA PRO A 66 14.22 -17.12 -53.05
C PRO A 66 12.83 -16.49 -53.26
N ARG A 67 12.61 -15.85 -54.42
CA ARG A 67 11.38 -15.08 -54.71
C ARG A 67 10.09 -15.88 -54.46
N ASP A 68 10.12 -17.19 -54.65
CA ASP A 68 8.96 -18.08 -54.47
C ASP A 68 8.60 -18.35 -53.00
N LEU A 69 9.49 -18.03 -52.05
CA LEU A 69 9.31 -18.23 -50.60
C LEU A 69 9.23 -16.92 -49.81
N ARG A 70 9.26 -15.78 -50.50
CA ARG A 70 9.10 -14.46 -49.87
C ARG A 70 7.62 -14.24 -49.58
N PHE A 71 7.30 -14.07 -48.31
CA PHE A 71 5.93 -13.77 -47.88
C PHE A 71 5.69 -12.26 -47.77
N ASP A 72 6.74 -11.46 -47.56
CA ASP A 72 6.65 -10.03 -47.28
C ASP A 72 7.80 -9.27 -48.00
N ASP A 73 7.60 -8.96 -49.28
CA ASP A 73 8.56 -8.18 -50.08
C ASP A 73 8.64 -6.72 -49.61
N TYR A 74 9.77 -6.05 -49.89
CA TYR A 74 9.95 -4.62 -49.60
C TYR A 74 8.78 -3.81 -50.21
N PRO A 75 8.00 -3.06 -49.42
CA PRO A 75 8.35 -2.38 -48.16
C PRO A 75 7.95 -3.07 -46.84
N PHE A 76 7.77 -4.39 -46.78
CA PHE A 76 7.41 -5.17 -45.57
C PHE A 76 6.05 -4.76 -44.95
N ILE A 77 4.98 -4.88 -45.74
CA ILE A 77 3.63 -4.47 -45.32
C ILE A 77 3.12 -5.33 -44.16
N PHE A 78 3.41 -6.64 -44.15
CA PHE A 78 2.93 -7.53 -43.11
C PHE A 78 3.62 -7.26 -41.78
N LEU A 79 4.94 -7.05 -41.79
CA LEU A 79 5.67 -6.64 -40.60
C LEU A 79 5.09 -5.34 -40.03
N THR A 80 4.83 -4.36 -40.90
CA THR A 80 4.25 -3.07 -40.49
C THR A 80 2.85 -3.23 -39.88
N LEU A 81 2.00 -4.05 -40.49
CA LEU A 81 0.66 -4.36 -39.98
C LEU A 81 0.73 -5.03 -38.60
N ILE A 82 1.60 -6.01 -38.43
CA ILE A 82 1.77 -6.70 -37.14
C ILE A 82 2.28 -5.73 -36.06
N LEU A 83 3.29 -4.91 -36.36
CA LEU A 83 3.83 -3.95 -35.40
C LEU A 83 2.82 -2.86 -35.01
N SER A 84 2.04 -2.34 -35.98
CA SER A 84 0.98 -1.36 -35.70
C SER A 84 -0.13 -1.96 -34.83
N LEU A 85 -0.57 -3.19 -35.11
CA LEU A 85 -1.53 -3.90 -34.28
C LEU A 85 -0.97 -4.15 -32.87
N GLN A 86 0.30 -4.55 -32.77
CA GLN A 86 0.97 -4.80 -31.50
C GLN A 86 1.02 -3.54 -30.64
N ALA A 87 1.32 -2.37 -31.23
CA ALA A 87 1.28 -1.09 -30.53
C ALA A 87 -0.15 -0.72 -30.08
N SER A 88 -1.14 -0.93 -30.95
CA SER A 88 -2.55 -0.64 -30.65
C SER A 88 -3.08 -1.46 -29.47
N TYR A 89 -2.74 -2.75 -29.38
CA TYR A 89 -3.16 -3.60 -28.27
C TYR A 89 -2.31 -3.42 -27.00
N ALA A 90 -1.06 -2.95 -27.13
CA ALA A 90 -0.23 -2.62 -25.98
C ALA A 90 -0.81 -1.45 -25.16
N ALA A 91 -1.35 -0.41 -25.81
CA ALA A 91 -1.90 0.75 -25.13
C ALA A 91 -2.98 0.44 -24.05
N PRO A 92 -4.06 -0.30 -24.35
CA PRO A 92 -5.07 -0.64 -23.33
C PRO A 92 -4.52 -1.57 -22.24
N LEU A 93 -3.61 -2.49 -22.57
CA LEU A 93 -2.95 -3.34 -21.57
C LEU A 93 -2.07 -2.53 -20.62
N ILE A 94 -1.33 -1.56 -21.15
CA ILE A 94 -0.50 -0.65 -20.36
C ILE A 94 -1.38 0.20 -19.45
N LEU A 95 -2.49 0.76 -19.96
CA LEU A 95 -3.45 1.53 -19.14
C LEU A 95 -4.02 0.70 -17.99
N LEU A 96 -4.33 -0.56 -18.23
CA LEU A 96 -4.79 -1.48 -17.18
C LEU A 96 -3.70 -1.78 -16.14
N ALA A 97 -2.46 -1.98 -16.58
CA ALA A 97 -1.33 -2.14 -15.68
C ALA A 97 -1.07 -0.88 -14.84
N GLN A 98 -1.19 0.30 -15.46
CA GLN A 98 -1.02 1.60 -14.81
C GLN A 98 -2.11 1.87 -13.77
N ASN A 99 -3.39 1.61 -14.08
CA ASN A 99 -4.48 1.78 -13.12
C ASN A 99 -4.24 0.95 -11.85
N ARG A 100 -3.77 -0.28 -12.01
CA ARG A 100 -3.43 -1.13 -10.85
C ARG A 100 -2.24 -0.64 -10.06
N GLN A 101 -1.20 -0.14 -10.74
CA GLN A 101 -0.06 0.45 -10.05
C GLN A 101 -0.50 1.68 -9.25
N ALA A 102 -1.31 2.56 -9.85
CA ALA A 102 -1.86 3.73 -9.19
C ALA A 102 -2.75 3.38 -7.98
N ASP A 103 -3.54 2.30 -8.06
CA ASP A 103 -4.33 1.81 -6.92
C ASP A 103 -3.45 1.34 -5.76
N ARG A 104 -2.38 0.56 -6.04
CA ARG A 104 -1.40 0.13 -5.02
C ARG A 104 -0.70 1.35 -4.40
N ASP A 105 -0.22 2.26 -5.24
CA ASP A 105 0.48 3.47 -4.80
C ASP A 105 -0.42 4.35 -3.93
N ARG A 106 -1.72 4.45 -4.27
CA ARG A 106 -2.71 5.16 -3.46
C ARG A 106 -2.90 4.53 -2.09
N ILE A 107 -2.96 3.20 -2.00
CA ILE A 107 -3.09 2.50 -0.72
C ILE A 107 -1.85 2.74 0.14
N SER A 108 -0.66 2.56 -0.43
CA SER A 108 0.61 2.82 0.26
C SER A 108 0.68 4.25 0.80
N LEU A 109 0.33 5.24 -0.02
CA LEU A 109 0.32 6.64 0.39
C LEU A 109 -0.68 6.94 1.52
N ASN A 110 -1.82 6.25 1.56
CA ASN A 110 -2.78 6.42 2.65
C ASN A 110 -2.28 5.79 3.96
N GLU A 111 -1.62 4.65 3.88
CA GLU A 111 -1.00 3.99 5.02
C GLU A 111 0.13 4.84 5.60
N ASP A 112 1.01 5.35 4.74
CA ASP A 112 2.09 6.27 5.14
C ASP A 112 1.54 7.53 5.83
N ARG A 113 0.46 8.11 5.32
CA ARG A 113 -0.21 9.26 5.95
C ARG A 113 -0.76 8.90 7.34
N ALA A 114 -1.40 7.75 7.47
CA ALA A 114 -1.93 7.30 8.76
C ALA A 114 -0.81 7.00 9.76
N GLN A 115 0.29 6.41 9.31
CA GLN A 115 1.47 6.17 10.13
C GLN A 115 2.14 7.47 10.56
N ASN A 116 2.27 8.44 9.65
CA ASN A 116 2.84 9.74 9.97
C ASN A 116 1.97 10.52 10.99
N ALA A 117 0.65 10.47 10.84
CA ALA A 117 -0.27 11.07 11.81
C ALA A 117 -0.12 10.44 13.21
N ARG A 118 0.02 9.11 13.28
CA ARG A 118 0.31 8.41 14.55
C ARG A 118 1.67 8.80 15.14
N SER A 119 2.72 8.85 14.31
CA SER A 119 4.06 9.26 14.74
C SER A 119 4.09 10.68 15.33
N ILE A 120 3.35 11.62 14.72
CA ILE A 120 3.21 12.98 15.25
C ILE A 120 2.52 12.97 16.62
N ALA A 121 1.43 12.21 16.77
CA ALA A 121 0.71 12.09 18.03
C ALA A 121 1.57 11.45 19.13
N ASP A 122 2.33 10.40 18.81
CA ASP A 122 3.24 9.74 19.74
C ASP A 122 4.37 10.71 20.16
N THR A 123 4.89 11.49 19.23
CA THR A 123 5.92 12.51 19.53
C THR A 123 5.37 13.61 20.43
N GLU A 124 4.14 14.07 20.20
CA GLU A 124 3.47 15.06 21.05
C GLU A 124 3.24 14.51 22.46
N TYR A 125 2.77 13.25 22.55
CA TYR A 125 2.58 12.55 23.83
C TYR A 125 3.90 12.44 24.60
N LEU A 126 4.96 11.94 23.97
CA LEU A 126 6.29 11.84 24.58
C LEU A 126 6.84 13.20 25.01
N THR A 127 6.62 14.25 24.22
CA THR A 127 7.08 15.61 24.56
C THR A 127 6.35 16.14 25.79
N ARG A 128 5.04 15.88 25.90
CA ARG A 128 4.25 16.26 27.07
C ARG A 128 4.66 15.47 28.31
N GLU A 129 4.94 14.19 28.17
CA GLU A 129 5.40 13.33 29.25
C GLU A 129 6.83 13.70 29.70
N LEU A 130 7.71 14.07 28.76
CA LEU A 130 9.02 14.61 29.09
C LEU A 130 8.93 15.95 29.81
N ALA A 131 7.98 16.81 29.44
CA ALA A 131 7.74 18.08 30.12
C ALA A 131 7.25 17.87 31.56
N SER A 132 6.34 16.92 31.80
CA SER A 132 5.86 16.60 33.16
C SER A 132 6.98 15.97 34.01
N LEU A 133 7.75 15.03 33.45
CA LEU A 133 8.94 14.46 34.10
C LEU A 133 9.97 15.53 34.47
N ARG A 134 10.24 16.48 33.56
CA ARG A 134 11.19 17.57 33.80
C ARG A 134 10.74 18.47 34.96
N ILE A 135 9.45 18.78 35.06
CA ILE A 135 8.90 19.58 36.18
C ILE A 135 9.04 18.81 37.49
N ALA A 136 8.63 17.53 37.51
CA ALA A 136 8.73 16.69 38.71
C ALA A 136 10.17 16.52 39.21
N LEU A 137 11.13 16.30 38.29
CA LEU A 137 12.56 16.27 38.60
C LEU A 137 13.09 17.64 39.06
N GLY A 138 12.58 18.73 38.50
CA GLY A 138 12.91 20.09 38.90
C GLY A 138 12.57 20.37 40.36
N ASP A 139 11.37 19.99 40.80
CA ASP A 139 10.94 20.19 42.19
C ASP A 139 11.82 19.41 43.18
N VAL A 140 12.12 18.14 42.90
CA VAL A 140 12.96 17.28 43.76
C VAL A 140 14.44 17.74 43.78
N ALA A 141 14.94 18.25 42.67
CA ALA A 141 16.31 18.76 42.57
C ALA A 141 16.48 20.18 43.13
N THR A 142 15.40 20.82 43.61
CA THR A 142 15.51 22.18 44.15
C THR A 142 16.33 22.14 45.44
N ARG A 143 17.29 23.06 45.56
CA ARG A 143 18.20 23.18 46.71
C ARG A 143 17.45 23.17 48.05
N ASP A 144 16.26 23.76 48.10
CA ASP A 144 15.46 23.85 49.31
C ASP A 144 14.90 22.49 49.75
N PHE A 145 14.49 21.62 48.83
CA PHE A 145 14.06 20.25 49.15
C PHE A 145 15.25 19.39 49.60
N MET A 146 16.36 19.45 48.87
CA MET A 146 17.58 18.74 49.26
C MET A 146 18.11 19.24 50.61
N ARG A 147 17.96 20.52 50.90
CA ARG A 147 18.32 21.12 52.19
C ARG A 147 17.38 20.66 53.30
N SER A 148 16.07 20.63 53.09
CA SER A 148 15.13 20.17 54.11
C SER A 148 15.34 18.69 54.44
N GLU A 149 15.58 17.84 53.44
CA GLU A 149 15.88 16.42 53.68
C GLU A 149 17.21 16.20 54.39
N LEU A 150 18.25 16.95 54.02
CA LEU A 150 19.52 16.92 54.76
C LEU A 150 19.34 17.41 56.21
N GLU A 151 18.56 18.45 56.44
CA GLU A 151 18.27 18.95 57.79
C GLU A 151 17.46 17.94 58.61
N ASP A 152 16.46 17.27 58.03
CA ASP A 152 15.67 16.23 58.71
C ASP A 152 16.49 14.98 59.01
N LEU A 153 17.28 14.46 58.06
CA LEU A 153 18.19 13.33 58.31
C LEU A 153 19.23 13.66 59.39
N LEU A 154 19.76 14.88 59.39
CA LEU A 154 20.72 15.33 60.42
C LEU A 154 20.04 15.46 61.78
N LYS A 155 18.78 15.89 61.82
CA LYS A 155 17.97 15.95 63.03
C LYS A 155 17.65 14.57 63.57
N ASP A 156 17.34 13.60 62.71
CA ASP A 156 17.10 12.19 63.06
C ASP A 156 18.37 11.54 63.65
N LEU A 157 19.53 11.75 63.01
CA LEU A 157 20.82 11.29 63.56
C LEU A 157 21.15 11.96 64.91
N ARG A 158 20.80 13.24 65.07
CA ARG A 158 21.00 13.99 66.32
C ARG A 158 19.97 13.68 67.41
N THR A 159 18.80 13.14 67.06
CA THR A 159 17.82 12.58 68.02
C THR A 159 18.08 11.11 68.31
N LYS A 160 18.99 10.49 67.56
CA LYS A 160 19.56 9.16 67.83
C LYS A 160 20.92 9.19 68.56
N PRO A 161 21.17 9.93 69.66
CA PRO A 161 22.23 9.61 70.59
C PRO A 161 21.68 8.72 71.73
N GLU A 162 22.38 7.61 72.00
CA GLU A 162 22.39 6.88 73.30
C GLU A 162 21.21 5.96 73.72
N SER A 163 20.53 5.22 72.83
CA SER A 163 19.65 4.12 73.29
C SER A 163 20.27 2.72 73.29
N ASP A 164 21.45 2.50 72.69
CA ASP A 164 22.00 1.14 72.46
C ASP A 164 23.38 0.88 73.09
N ALA A 165 23.88 1.72 74.00
CA ALA A 165 25.04 1.38 74.82
C ALA A 165 24.59 0.92 76.21
N LYS A 166 24.55 -0.41 76.35
CA LYS A 166 24.32 -1.20 77.57
C LYS A 166 25.50 -1.13 78.54
#